data_AF-A0A368Q763-F1
#
_entry.id   AF-A0A368Q763-F1
#
_cell.length_a   1.000
_cell.length_b   1.000
_cell.length_c   1.000
_cell.angle_alpha   90.00
_cell.angle_beta   90.00
_cell.angle_gamma   90.00
#
_symmetry.space_group_name_H-M   'P 1'
#
loop_
_entity.id
_entity.type
_entity.pdbx_description
1 polymer ?
#
loop_
_entity_poly.entity_id
_entity_poly.type
_entity_poly.pdbx_seq_one_letter_code
_entity_poly.pdbx_strand_id
1 'polypeptide(L)'
;MQPDNNSFDEWWTSTNNGTGDQAKNGLNSIIILGAWSIWKHRNRCVFDGIQPNLNEVLVFVKDELRLYSLAGACGISNLLALIFP
;
A
#
# COMPACT_ATOMS: atom_id res chain seq x y z
N MET A 1 -6.82 17.53 18.10
CA MET A 1 -7.55 16.66 17.17
C MET A 1 -7.39 15.24 17.68
N GLN A 2 -8.47 14.63 18.18
CA GLN A 2 -8.48 13.17 18.38
C GLN A 2 -8.28 12.52 17.02
N PRO A 3 -7.51 11.41 16.91
CA PRO A 3 -7.58 10.61 15.70
C PRO A 3 -9.03 10.15 15.61
N ASP A 4 -9.66 10.46 14.48
CA ASP A 4 -10.88 9.82 14.07
C ASP A 4 -10.71 8.32 14.29
N ASN A 5 -11.59 7.74 15.11
CA ASN A 5 -11.51 6.38 15.61
C ASN A 5 -11.88 5.36 14.51
N ASN A 6 -11.53 5.67 13.25
CA ASN A 6 -11.81 4.85 12.10
C ASN A 6 -10.80 3.70 12.10
N SER A 7 -11.28 2.50 12.39
CA SER A 7 -10.49 1.28 12.24
C SER A 7 -9.90 1.21 10.83
N PHE A 8 -8.74 0.58 10.66
CA PHE A 8 -8.17 0.32 9.32
C PHE A 8 -9.18 -0.35 8.39
N ASP A 9 -10.04 -1.22 8.94
CA ASP A 9 -11.13 -1.89 8.24
C ASP A 9 -12.24 -0.93 7.78
N GLU A 10 -12.65 0.02 8.64
CA GLU A 10 -13.66 1.03 8.32
C GLU A 10 -13.14 2.01 7.27
N TRP A 11 -11.88 2.43 7.41
CA TRP A 11 -11.20 3.27 6.41
C TRP A 11 -11.08 2.55 5.07
N TRP A 12 -10.67 1.27 5.07
CA TRP A 12 -10.55 0.48 3.85
C TRP A 12 -11.92 0.35 3.18
N THR A 13 -12.94 -0.07 3.92
CA THR A 13 -14.30 -0.22 3.40
C THR A 13 -14.82 1.08 2.79
N SER A 14 -14.64 2.20 3.49
CA SER A 14 -15.02 3.54 3.00
C SER A 14 -14.28 3.91 1.70
N THR A 15 -12.96 3.72 1.66
CA THR A 15 -12.13 4.02 0.49
C THR A 15 -12.52 3.17 -0.72
N ASN A 16 -12.80 1.88 -0.50
CA ASN A 16 -13.23 0.97 -1.56
C ASN A 16 -14.62 1.35 -2.10
N ASN A 17 -15.55 1.77 -1.23
CA ASN A 17 -16.88 2.23 -1.65
C ASN A 17 -16.83 3.52 -2.49
N GLY A 18 -15.86 4.41 -2.23
CA GLY A 18 -15.64 5.64 -3.02
C GLY A 18 -14.92 5.41 -4.35
N THR A 19 -14.44 4.20 -4.63
CA THR A 19 -13.65 3.87 -5.82
C THR A 19 -14.51 3.17 -6.87
N GLY A 20 -14.35 3.50 -8.16
CA GLY A 20 -15.07 2.82 -9.24
C GLY A 20 -14.67 1.34 -9.37
N ASP A 21 -15.61 0.46 -9.75
CA ASP A 21 -15.43 -1.01 -9.75
C ASP A 21 -14.17 -1.49 -10.48
N GLN A 22 -13.80 -0.84 -11.59
CA GLN A 22 -12.59 -1.17 -12.35
C GLN A 22 -11.28 -0.89 -11.59
N ALA A 23 -11.27 0.08 -10.67
CA ALA A 23 -10.09 0.48 -9.91
C ALA A 23 -10.01 -0.17 -8.52
N LYS A 24 -11.12 -0.71 -7.99
CA LYS A 24 -11.19 -1.36 -6.66
C LYS A 24 -10.15 -2.46 -6.49
N ASN A 25 -9.98 -3.32 -7.50
CA ASN A 25 -9.01 -4.43 -7.42
C ASN A 25 -7.57 -3.90 -7.32
N GLY A 26 -7.21 -2.90 -8.12
CA GLY A 26 -5.89 -2.28 -8.06
C GLY A 26 -5.64 -1.60 -6.71
N LEU A 27 -6.63 -0.84 -6.20
CA LEU A 27 -6.56 -0.22 -4.89
C LEU A 27 -6.37 -1.25 -3.77
N ASN A 28 -7.16 -2.33 -3.75
CA ASN A 28 -7.05 -3.39 -2.76
C ASN A 28 -5.65 -4.03 -2.77
N SER A 29 -5.08 -4.27 -3.97
CA SER A 29 -3.71 -4.78 -4.09
C SER A 29 -2.68 -3.82 -3.48
N ILE A 30 -2.82 -2.51 -3.69
CA ILE A 30 -1.91 -1.50 -3.13
C ILE A 30 -2.05 -1.44 -1.60
N ILE A 31 -3.28 -1.46 -1.07
CA ILE A 31 -3.54 -1.45 0.38
C ILE A 31 -2.90 -2.68 1.05
N ILE A 32 -3.11 -3.87 0.47
CA ILE A 32 -2.51 -5.13 0.95
C ILE A 32 -0.98 -5.04 0.92
N LEU A 33 -0.41 -4.54 -0.18
CA LEU A 33 1.04 -4.38 -0.32
C LEU A 33 1.59 -3.43 0.76
N GLY A 34 0.92 -2.31 1.03
CA GLY A 34 1.30 -1.38 2.09
C GLY A 34 1.29 -2.03 3.47
N ALA A 35 0.17 -2.67 3.84
CA ALA A 35 0.02 -3.35 5.13
C ALA A 35 1.06 -4.48 5.31
N TRP A 36 1.26 -5.30 4.28
CA TRP A 36 2.26 -6.38 4.27
C TRP A 36 3.68 -5.84 4.44
N SER A 37 4.02 -4.75 3.75
CA SER A 37 5.36 -4.14 3.82
C SER A 37 5.67 -3.61 5.21
N ILE A 38 4.69 -2.97 5.86
CA ILE A 38 4.80 -2.50 7.24
C ILE A 38 4.98 -3.68 8.19
N TRP A 39 4.17 -4.73 8.06
CA TRP A 39 4.28 -5.94 8.87
C TRP A 39 5.67 -6.58 8.73
N LYS A 40 6.17 -6.72 7.50
CA LYS A 40 7.50 -7.25 7.20
C LYS A 40 8.61 -6.42 7.85
N HIS A 41 8.55 -5.09 7.73
CA HIS A 41 9.54 -4.20 8.36
C HIS A 41 9.53 -4.28 9.88
N ARG A 42 8.33 -4.31 10.48
CA ARG A 42 8.17 -4.48 11.93
C ARG A 42 8.78 -5.80 12.41
N ASN A 43 8.60 -6.89 11.68
CA ASN A 43 9.24 -8.15 12.01
C ASN A 43 10.76 -8.04 11.96
N ARG A 44 11.33 -7.43 10.91
CA ARG A 44 12.78 -7.19 10.87
C ARG A 44 13.27 -6.33 12.03
N CYS A 45 12.50 -5.31 12.45
CA CYS A 45 12.87 -4.51 13.62
C CYS A 45 12.95 -5.36 14.90
N VAL A 46 12.03 -6.31 15.06
CA VAL A 46 11.98 -7.20 16.23
C VAL A 46 13.05 -8.30 16.18
N PHE A 47 13.25 -8.93 15.02
CA PHE A 47 14.10 -10.11 14.87
C PHE A 47 15.54 -9.78 14.47
N ASP A 48 15.75 -8.77 13.62
CA ASP A 48 17.07 -8.37 13.12
C ASP A 48 17.66 -7.17 13.92
N GLY A 49 16.87 -6.60 14.84
CA GLY A 49 17.29 -5.45 15.66
C GLY A 49 17.47 -4.14 14.87
N ILE A 50 16.95 -4.06 13.64
CA ILE A 50 17.00 -2.83 12.85
C ILE A 50 16.05 -1.78 13.45
N GLN A 51 16.37 -0.50 13.23
CA GLN A 51 15.50 0.58 13.69
C GLN A 51 14.30 0.76 12.75
N PRO A 52 13.12 1.16 13.28
CA PRO A 52 11.99 1.53 12.43
C PRO A 52 12.37 2.63 11.43
N ASN A 53 12.14 2.38 10.15
CA ASN A 53 12.54 3.26 9.07
C ASN A 53 11.44 3.30 8.00
N LEU A 54 10.74 4.43 7.91
CA LEU A 54 9.67 4.62 6.94
C LEU A 54 10.19 4.65 5.50
N ASN A 55 11.40 5.18 5.27
CA ASN A 55 11.97 5.25 3.93
C ASN A 55 12.25 3.85 3.36
N GLU A 56 12.71 2.91 4.19
CA GLU A 56 12.91 1.52 3.75
C GLU A 56 11.60 0.86 3.30
N VAL A 57 10.51 1.07 4.05
CA VAL A 57 9.18 0.58 3.67
C VAL A 57 8.72 1.22 2.36
N LEU A 58 8.87 2.54 2.20
CA LEU A 58 8.46 3.26 1.00
C LEU A 58 9.25 2.85 -0.24
N VAL A 59 10.57 2.65 -0.11
CA VAL A 59 11.41 2.15 -1.21
C VAL A 59 10.96 0.76 -1.64
N PHE A 60 10.75 -0.16 -0.69
CA PHE A 60 10.27 -1.50 -0.98
C PHE A 60 8.92 -1.49 -1.71
N VAL A 61 7.95 -0.70 -1.23
CA VAL A 61 6.63 -0.58 -1.87
C VAL A 61 6.75 -0.02 -3.28
N LYS A 62 7.57 1.01 -3.51
CA LYS A 62 7.77 1.59 -4.84
C LYS A 62 8.36 0.59 -5.83
N ASP A 63 9.35 -0.19 -5.41
CA ASP A 63 9.97 -1.20 -6.26
C ASP A 63 9.00 -2.33 -6.61
N GLU A 64 8.21 -2.82 -5.65
CA GLU A 64 7.15 -3.80 -5.90
C GLU A 64 6.07 -3.26 -6.87
N LEU A 65 5.63 -2.03 -6.68
CA LEU A 65 4.67 -1.39 -7.59
C LEU A 65 5.21 -1.26 -9.02
N ARG A 66 6.51 -0.94 -9.17
CA ARG A 66 7.18 -0.92 -10.47
C ARG A 66 7.20 -2.31 -11.12
N LEU A 67 7.52 -3.35 -10.35
CA LEU A 67 7.50 -4.74 -10.84
C LEU A 67 6.10 -5.15 -11.29
N TYR A 68 5.07 -4.79 -10.53
CA TYR A 68 3.68 -5.06 -10.92
C TYR A 68 3.28 -4.33 -12.22
N SER A 69 3.73 -3.09 -12.41
CA SER A 69 3.52 -2.37 -13.67
C SER A 69 4.21 -3.07 -14.84
N LEU A 70 5.48 -3.49 -14.68
CA LEU A 70 6.23 -4.22 -15.70
C LEU A 70 5.63 -5.59 -16.02
N ALA A 71 5.02 -6.25 -15.03
CA ALA A 71 4.32 -7.52 -15.21
C ALA A 71 2.94 -7.39 -15.90
N GLY A 72 2.54 -6.18 -16.30
CA GLY A 72 1.29 -5.94 -17.02
C GLY A 72 0.05 -5.90 -16.12
N ALA A 73 0.21 -5.61 -14.83
CA ALA A 73 -0.94 -5.35 -13.95
C ALA A 73 -1.64 -4.04 -14.37
N CYS A 74 -2.61 -4.14 -15.30
CA CYS A 74 -3.33 -3.00 -15.88
C CYS A 74 -3.99 -2.09 -14.85
N GLY A 75 -4.48 -2.63 -13.73
CA GLY A 75 -5.10 -1.83 -12.66
C GLY A 75 -4.12 -0.98 -11.86
N ILE A 76 -2.85 -1.37 -11.81
CA ILE A 76 -1.79 -0.71 -11.02
C ILE A 76 -1.09 0.35 -11.86
N SER A 77 -0.91 0.07 -13.16
CA SER A 77 -0.35 1.03 -14.12
C SER A 77 -1.18 2.31 -14.23
N ASN A 78 -2.52 2.20 -14.22
CA ASN A 78 -3.41 3.37 -14.23
C ASN A 78 -3.36 4.19 -12.92
N LEU A 79 -3.19 3.53 -11.76
CA LEU A 79 -3.05 4.21 -10.47
C LEU A 79 -1.67 4.87 -10.31
N LEU A 80 -0.61 4.22 -10.76
CA LEU A 80 0.74 4.79 -10.75
C LEU A 80 0.85 6.04 -11.62
N ALA A 81 0.21 6.06 -12.79
CA ALA A 81 0.15 7.23 -13.66
C ALA A 81 -0.59 8.44 -13.02
N LEU A 82 -1.46 8.20 -12.03
CA LEU A 82 -2.14 9.25 -11.26
C LEU A 82 -1.34 9.73 -10.04
N ILE A 83 -0.48 8.89 -9.47
CA ILE A 83 0.23 9.15 -8.20
C ILE A 83 1.67 9.67 -8.46
N PHE A 84 2.28 9.32 -9.59
CA PHE A 84 3.61 9.75 -9.98
C PHE A 84 3.57 10.29 -11.43
N PRO A 85 3.33 11.60 -11.64
CA PRO A 85 3.39 12.20 -12.98
C PRO A 85 4.81 12.21 -13.57
#